data_AF-A0A3M1MW75-F1
#
_entry.id   AF-A0A3M1MW75-F1
#
_cell.length_a   1.000
_cell.length_b   1.000
_cell.length_c   1.000
_cell.angle_alpha   90.00
_cell.angle_beta   90.00
_cell.angle_gamma   90.00
#
_symmetry.space_group_name_H-M   'P 1'
#
loop_
_entity.id
_entity.type
_entity.pdbx_description
1 polymer ?
#
loop_
_entity_poly.entity_id
_entity_poly.type
_entity_poly.pdbx_seq_one_letter_code
_entity_poly.pdbx_strand_id
1 'polypeptide(L)'
;GLPNREDVREGLIAYRIAAHAADIAKGHPAAQWRDYLLSRARFAFRWRDQFHLALDPERAEAYHDETLPAEGAKIAHFCAMCGPKFCSMEITHQLRRLASEKGLSETELIQQGLAEKAEEFRRWAP
;
A
#
# COMPACT_ATOMS: atom_id res chain seq x y z
N GLY A 1 -9.25 -14.22 -32.55
CA GLY A 1 -10.06 -13.21 -33.24
C GLY A 1 -9.25 -11.93 -33.39
N LEU A 2 -9.78 -10.91 -34.08
CA LEU A 2 -9.19 -9.57 -34.04
C LEU A 2 -9.50 -8.91 -32.67
N PRO A 3 -8.56 -8.14 -32.08
CA PRO A 3 -8.75 -7.54 -30.77
C PRO A 3 -9.82 -6.44 -30.81
N ASN A 4 -10.64 -6.36 -29.76
CA ASN A 4 -11.53 -5.23 -29.52
C ASN A 4 -10.77 -4.08 -28.80
N ARG A 5 -11.46 -2.97 -28.51
CA ARG A 5 -10.85 -1.79 -27.86
C ARG A 5 -10.22 -2.11 -26.49
N GLU A 6 -10.88 -2.94 -25.69
CA GLU A 6 -10.41 -3.31 -24.36
C GLU A 6 -9.18 -4.22 -24.46
N ASP A 7 -9.21 -5.22 -25.35
CA ASP A 7 -8.05 -6.09 -25.61
C ASP A 7 -6.80 -5.27 -25.97
N VAL A 8 -6.97 -4.20 -26.75
CA VAL A 8 -5.87 -3.27 -27.10
C VAL A 8 -5.37 -2.49 -25.89
N ARG A 9 -6.27 -1.96 -25.04
CA ARG A 9 -5.87 -1.25 -23.81
C ARG A 9 -5.07 -2.16 -22.90
N GLU A 10 -5.57 -3.37 -22.63
CA GLU A 10 -4.91 -4.35 -21.78
C GLU A 10 -3.54 -4.76 -22.31
N GLY A 11 -3.45 -5.03 -23.62
CA GLY A 11 -2.17 -5.32 -24.28
C GLY A 11 -1.15 -4.19 -24.11
N LEU A 12 -1.56 -2.94 -24.32
CA LEU A 12 -0.67 -1.78 -24.16
C LEU A 12 -0.22 -1.60 -22.71
N ILE A 13 -1.12 -1.74 -21.73
CA ILE A 13 -0.75 -1.64 -20.31
C ILE A 13 0.19 -2.78 -19.91
N ALA A 14 -0.07 -4.01 -20.34
CA ALA A 14 0.81 -5.16 -20.07
C ALA A 14 2.22 -4.93 -20.61
N TYR A 15 2.36 -4.45 -21.84
CA TYR A 15 3.67 -4.12 -22.41
C TYR A 15 4.36 -2.95 -21.70
N ARG A 16 3.61 -1.92 -21.26
CA ARG A 16 4.17 -0.83 -20.46
C ARG A 16 4.70 -1.31 -19.10
N ILE A 17 4.01 -2.24 -18.46
CA ILE A 17 4.49 -2.91 -17.23
C ILE A 17 5.80 -3.65 -17.52
N ALA A 18 5.83 -4.46 -18.58
CA ALA A 18 7.00 -5.25 -18.94
C ALA A 18 8.23 -4.37 -19.26
N ALA A 19 8.02 -3.30 -20.04
CA ALA A 19 9.08 -2.33 -20.36
C ALA A 19 9.62 -1.64 -19.11
N HIS A 20 8.73 -1.15 -18.23
CA HIS A 20 9.12 -0.51 -16.98
C HIS A 20 9.88 -1.47 -16.05
N ALA A 21 9.42 -2.72 -15.93
CA ALA A 21 10.12 -3.75 -15.16
C ALA A 21 11.53 -4.03 -15.71
N ALA A 22 11.69 -4.07 -17.03
CA ALA A 22 13.00 -4.20 -17.67
C ALA A 22 13.90 -2.97 -17.40
N ASP A 23 13.35 -1.76 -17.40
CA ASP A 23 14.11 -0.55 -17.07
C ASP A 23 14.59 -0.53 -15.62
N ILE A 24 13.77 -0.99 -14.67
CA ILE A 24 14.20 -1.19 -13.28
C ILE A 24 15.34 -2.22 -13.22
N ALA A 25 15.17 -3.39 -13.85
CA ALA A 25 16.15 -4.47 -13.81
C ALA A 25 17.50 -4.05 -14.43
N LYS A 26 17.48 -3.18 -15.45
CA LYS A 26 18.67 -2.59 -16.07
C LYS A 26 19.31 -1.46 -15.25
N GLY A 27 18.67 -1.02 -14.17
CA GLY A 27 19.14 0.12 -13.37
C GLY A 27 18.99 1.46 -14.09
N HIS A 28 17.97 1.63 -14.93
CA HIS A 28 17.71 2.92 -15.58
C HIS A 28 17.48 4.01 -14.50
N PRO A 29 18.28 5.11 -14.47
CA PRO A 29 18.34 6.01 -13.32
C PRO A 29 16.99 6.61 -12.89
N ALA A 30 16.08 6.81 -13.85
CA ALA A 30 14.78 7.40 -13.58
C ALA A 30 13.66 6.39 -13.26
N ALA A 31 13.86 5.09 -13.53
CA ALA A 31 12.77 4.11 -13.49
C ALA A 31 12.23 3.92 -12.06
N GLN A 32 13.13 3.79 -11.08
CA GLN A 32 12.76 3.55 -9.68
C GLN A 32 11.93 4.69 -9.05
N TRP A 33 12.03 5.92 -9.56
CA TRP A 33 11.32 7.07 -8.99
C TRP A 33 9.81 6.90 -9.06
N ARG A 34 9.28 6.29 -10.13
CA ARG A 34 7.84 6.02 -10.23
C ARG A 34 7.38 5.08 -9.12
N ASP A 35 8.06 3.96 -8.94
CA ASP A 35 7.76 2.94 -7.93
C ASP A 35 7.87 3.51 -6.52
N TYR A 36 8.92 4.29 -6.27
CA TYR A 36 9.14 4.95 -4.99
C TYR A 36 8.01 5.94 -4.67
N LEU A 37 7.65 6.81 -5.61
CA LEU A 37 6.59 7.80 -5.41
C LEU A 37 5.22 7.14 -5.23
N LEU A 38 4.90 6.11 -6.03
CA LEU A 38 3.66 5.36 -5.92
C LEU A 38 3.59 4.63 -4.57
N SER A 39 4.67 3.97 -4.16
CA SER A 39 4.75 3.26 -2.87
C SER A 39 4.63 4.23 -1.69
N ARG A 40 5.26 5.40 -1.78
CA ARG A 40 5.14 6.45 -0.76
C ARG A 40 3.73 7.02 -0.70
N ALA A 41 3.07 7.25 -1.83
CA ALA A 41 1.67 7.67 -1.86
C ALA A 41 0.76 6.60 -1.23
N ARG A 42 0.97 5.33 -1.55
CA ARG A 42 0.25 4.19 -0.98
C ARG A 42 0.40 4.11 0.53
N PHE A 43 1.64 4.15 1.04
CA PHE A 43 1.89 4.06 2.48
C PHE A 43 1.34 5.26 3.25
N ALA A 44 1.29 6.45 2.62
CA ALA A 44 0.74 7.66 3.21
C ALA A 44 -0.77 7.83 2.97
N PHE A 45 -1.46 6.82 2.44
CA PHE A 45 -2.91 6.85 2.13
C PHE A 45 -3.35 8.04 1.25
N ARG A 46 -2.44 8.54 0.40
CA ARG A 46 -2.75 9.57 -0.61
C ARG A 46 -3.34 8.89 -1.84
N TRP A 47 -4.58 8.43 -1.74
CA TRP A 47 -5.23 7.61 -2.75
C TRP A 47 -5.22 8.23 -4.16
N ARG A 48 -5.57 9.51 -4.27
CA ARG A 48 -5.55 10.21 -5.56
C ARG A 48 -4.17 10.28 -6.19
N ASP A 49 -3.14 10.55 -5.37
CA ASP A 49 -1.75 10.54 -5.86
C ASP A 49 -1.33 9.15 -6.31
N GLN A 50 -1.73 8.10 -5.56
CA GLN A 50 -1.47 6.72 -5.95
C GLN A 50 -2.13 6.36 -7.29
N PHE A 51 -3.39 6.76 -7.52
CA PHE A 51 -4.09 6.51 -8.78
C PHE A 51 -3.43 7.24 -9.94
N HIS A 52 -3.13 8.53 -9.79
CA HIS A 52 -2.48 9.31 -10.85
C HIS A 52 -1.07 8.81 -11.20
N LEU A 53 -0.37 8.17 -10.25
CA LEU A 53 0.92 7.53 -10.49
C LEU A 53 0.82 6.13 -11.11
N ALA A 54 -0.35 5.50 -11.12
CA ALA A 54 -0.57 4.19 -11.73
C ALA A 54 -0.40 4.24 -13.25
N LEU A 55 -0.08 3.09 -13.86
CA LEU A 55 0.06 3.00 -15.32
C LEU A 55 -1.29 3.15 -16.04
N ASP A 56 -2.36 2.81 -15.34
CA ASP A 56 -3.75 3.00 -15.73
C ASP A 56 -4.54 3.64 -14.55
N PRO A 57 -4.55 4.98 -14.43
CA PRO A 57 -5.18 5.69 -13.32
C PRO A 57 -6.68 5.42 -13.19
N GLU A 58 -7.41 5.44 -14.31
CA GLU A 58 -8.86 5.22 -14.34
C GLU A 58 -9.21 3.83 -13.79
N ARG A 59 -8.47 2.80 -14.19
CA ARG A 59 -8.68 1.43 -13.69
C ARG A 59 -8.34 1.30 -12.20
N ALA A 60 -7.27 1.94 -11.76
CA ALA A 60 -6.86 1.90 -10.35
C ALA A 60 -7.91 2.54 -9.44
N GLU A 61 -8.48 3.68 -9.84
CA GLU A 61 -9.57 4.34 -9.10
C GLU A 61 -10.87 3.53 -9.16
N ALA A 62 -11.25 3.04 -10.34
CA ALA A 62 -12.45 2.22 -10.50
C ALA A 62 -12.44 0.99 -9.59
N TYR A 63 -11.32 0.24 -9.52
CA TYR A 63 -11.22 -0.95 -8.67
C TYR A 63 -11.29 -0.64 -7.16
N HIS A 64 -10.80 0.52 -6.74
CA HIS A 64 -11.00 0.96 -5.36
C HIS A 64 -12.48 1.27 -5.11
N ASP A 65 -13.11 1.99 -6.04
CA ASP A 65 -14.47 2.52 -5.90
C ASP A 65 -15.56 1.47 -6.09
N GLU A 66 -15.26 0.32 -6.68
CA GLU A 66 -16.16 -0.84 -6.72
C GLU A 66 -16.69 -1.22 -5.33
N THR A 67 -15.90 -0.96 -4.28
CA THR A 67 -16.26 -1.28 -2.89
C THR A 67 -16.34 -0.06 -1.98
N LEU A 68 -15.56 0.99 -2.26
CA LEU A 68 -15.46 2.20 -1.44
C LEU A 68 -15.63 3.48 -2.29
N PRO A 69 -16.81 3.71 -2.90
CA PRO A 69 -17.00 4.80 -3.87
C PRO A 69 -17.09 6.20 -3.23
N ALA A 70 -17.32 6.29 -1.92
CA ALA A 70 -17.49 7.57 -1.25
C ALA A 70 -16.18 8.38 -1.28
N GLU A 71 -16.26 9.69 -1.51
CA GLU A 71 -15.08 10.57 -1.53
C GLU A 71 -14.27 10.54 -0.22
N GLY A 72 -14.95 10.33 0.91
CA GLY A 72 -14.29 10.12 2.20
C GLY A 72 -13.37 8.89 2.25
N ALA A 73 -13.57 7.90 1.38
CA ALA A 73 -12.66 6.76 1.29
C ALA A 73 -11.30 7.12 0.67
N LYS A 74 -11.22 8.18 -0.14
CA LYS A 74 -9.96 8.67 -0.73
C LYS A 74 -9.03 9.34 0.28
N ILE A 75 -9.48 9.51 1.52
CA ILE A 75 -8.70 9.96 2.66
C ILE A 75 -8.65 8.91 3.78
N ALA A 76 -9.23 7.72 3.58
CA ALA A 76 -9.26 6.67 4.58
C ALA A 76 -7.92 5.93 4.66
N HIS A 77 -7.55 5.54 5.88
CA HIS A 77 -6.33 4.77 6.15
C HIS A 77 -6.52 3.25 6.02
N PHE A 78 -7.36 2.83 5.09
CA PHE A 78 -7.59 1.42 4.77
C PHE A 78 -8.26 1.29 3.41
N CYS A 79 -8.33 0.07 2.90
CA CYS A 79 -9.16 -0.29 1.75
C CYS A 79 -10.07 -1.47 2.11
N ALA A 80 -10.90 -1.91 1.16
CA ALA A 80 -11.83 -3.02 1.37
C ALA A 80 -11.15 -4.38 1.63
N MET A 81 -9.87 -4.53 1.32
CA MET A 81 -9.17 -5.81 1.48
C MET A 81 -8.98 -6.21 2.96
N CYS A 82 -8.58 -5.28 3.82
CA CYS A 82 -8.31 -5.56 5.25
C CYS A 82 -9.26 -4.82 6.19
N GLY A 83 -9.94 -3.78 5.70
CA GLY A 83 -10.78 -2.91 6.51
C GLY A 83 -10.01 -2.10 7.55
N PRO A 84 -10.73 -1.31 8.38
CA PRO A 84 -10.15 -0.31 9.26
C PRO A 84 -9.33 -0.88 10.42
N LYS A 85 -9.58 -2.12 10.83
CA LYS A 85 -8.94 -2.73 12.02
C LYS A 85 -7.68 -3.53 11.73
N PHE A 86 -7.51 -3.98 10.48
CA PHE A 86 -6.46 -4.95 10.12
C PHE A 86 -5.56 -4.46 8.99
N CYS A 87 -5.63 -3.18 8.59
CA CYS A 87 -4.72 -2.62 7.60
C CYS A 87 -3.29 -2.56 8.18
N SER A 88 -2.37 -3.30 7.58
CA SER A 88 -0.97 -3.39 8.03
C SER A 88 -0.23 -2.05 8.01
N MET A 89 -0.49 -1.21 7.00
CA MET A 89 0.14 0.10 6.88
C MET A 89 -0.34 1.06 7.98
N GLU A 90 -1.64 1.06 8.30
CA GLU A 90 -2.19 1.87 9.40
C GLU A 90 -1.68 1.39 10.77
N ILE A 91 -1.61 0.07 10.98
CA ILE A 91 -1.00 -0.50 12.20
C ILE A 91 0.46 -0.03 12.33
N THR A 92 1.21 0.03 11.23
CA THR A 92 2.59 0.53 11.23
C THR A 92 2.65 2.01 11.62
N HIS A 93 1.74 2.86 11.12
CA HIS A 93 1.64 4.27 11.55
C HIS A 93 1.32 4.39 13.04
N GLN A 94 0.41 3.57 13.55
CA GLN A 94 0.06 3.54 14.98
C GLN A 94 1.26 3.13 15.84
N LEU A 95 2.02 2.11 15.43
CA LEU A 95 3.25 1.70 16.13
C LEU A 95 4.30 2.79 16.13
N ARG A 96 4.51 3.47 15.00
CA ARG A 96 5.44 4.61 14.90
C ARG A 96 5.04 5.77 15.81
N ARG A 97 3.75 6.09 15.85
CA ARG A 97 3.20 7.12 16.73
C ARG A 97 3.40 6.74 18.20
N LEU A 98 3.07 5.50 18.57
CA LEU A 98 3.25 5.00 19.93
C LEU A 98 4.73 5.01 20.36
N ALA A 99 5.64 4.63 19.47
CA ALA A 99 7.08 4.67 19.73
C ALA A 99 7.55 6.10 20.01
N SER A 100 7.11 7.06 19.18
CA SER A 100 7.40 8.48 19.37
C SER A 100 6.83 9.04 20.67
N GLU A 101 5.59 8.67 21.03
CA GLU A 101 4.94 9.11 22.28
C GLU A 101 5.67 8.56 23.52
N LYS A 102 6.24 7.36 23.42
CA LYS A 102 7.01 6.72 24.51
C LYS A 102 8.50 7.10 24.51
N GLY A 103 8.98 7.84 23.51
CA GLY A 103 10.41 8.14 23.36
C GLY A 103 11.27 6.90 23.09
N LEU A 104 10.69 5.86 22.49
CA LEU A 104 11.35 4.60 22.16
C LEU A 104 11.62 4.50 20.66
N SER A 105 12.63 3.73 20.27
CA SER A 105 12.75 3.26 18.88
C SER A 105 11.65 2.25 18.54
N GLU A 106 11.35 2.09 17.25
CA GLU A 106 10.41 1.07 16.76
C GLU A 106 10.79 -0.34 17.26
N THR A 107 12.09 -0.65 17.24
CA THR A 107 12.63 -1.94 17.69
C THR A 107 12.42 -2.18 19.19
N GLU A 108 12.67 -1.17 20.03
CA GLU A 108 12.46 -1.29 21.47
C GLU A 108 10.98 -1.49 21.80
N LEU A 109 10.10 -0.72 21.14
CA LEU A 109 8.65 -0.86 21.32
C LEU A 109 8.17 -2.27 20.95
N ILE A 110 8.64 -2.82 19.83
CA ILE A 110 8.28 -4.17 19.38
C ILE A 110 8.75 -5.22 20.39
N GLN A 111 10.01 -5.14 20.84
CA GLN A 111 10.55 -6.11 21.80
C GLN A 111 9.79 -6.07 23.13
N GLN A 112 9.48 -4.87 23.63
CA GLN A 112 8.66 -4.69 24.82
C GLN A 112 7.26 -5.29 24.62
N GLY A 113 6.58 -4.96 23.52
CA GLY A 113 5.24 -5.46 23.25
C GLY A 113 5.18 -6.98 23.10
N LEU A 114 6.20 -7.61 22.50
CA LEU A 114 6.31 -9.06 22.41
C LEU A 114 6.53 -9.71 23.79
N ALA A 115 7.35 -9.12 24.64
CA ALA A 115 7.56 -9.61 26.01
C ALA A 115 6.26 -9.54 26.83
N GLU A 116 5.53 -8.42 26.77
CA GLU A 116 4.23 -8.23 27.44
C GLU A 116 3.19 -9.27 26.96
N LYS A 117 3.09 -9.49 25.64
CA LYS A 117 2.18 -10.49 25.08
C LYS A 117 2.58 -11.92 25.42
N ALA A 118 3.86 -12.23 25.50
CA ALA A 118 4.34 -13.53 25.95
C ALA A 118 4.00 -13.79 27.43
N GLU A 119 4.04 -12.77 28.28
CA GLU A 119 3.57 -12.87 29.68
C GLU A 119 2.06 -13.03 29.78
N GLU A 120 1.29 -12.27 29.00
CA GLU A 120 -0.16 -12.42 28.90
C GLU A 120 -0.55 -13.83 28.46
N PHE A 121 0.09 -14.35 27.41
CA PHE A 121 -0.14 -15.72 26.93
C PHE A 121 0.22 -16.76 28.00
N ARG A 122 1.35 -16.60 28.71
CA ARG A 122 1.73 -17.50 29.82
C ARG A 122 0.72 -17.50 30.97
N ARG A 123 0.05 -16.37 31.24
CA ARG A 123 -1.02 -16.26 32.26
C ARG A 123 -2.35 -16.85 31.79
N TRP A 124 -2.60 -16.83 30.48
CA TRP A 124 -3.81 -17.35 29.87
C TRP A 124 -3.73 -18.86 29.60
N ALA A 125 -2.54 -19.38 29.32
CA ALA A 125 -2.30 -20.80 29.12
C ALA A 125 -2.59 -21.59 30.41
N PRO A 126 -3.47 -22.61 30.37
CA PRO A 126 -3.83 -23.42 31.53
C PRO A 126 -2.69 -24.29 32.04
#